data_AF-A0A6I8TY18-F1
#
_entry.id   AF-A0A6I8TY18-F1
#
_cell.length_a   1.000
_cell.length_b   1.000
_cell.length_c   1.000
_cell.angle_alpha   90.00
_cell.angle_beta   90.00
_cell.angle_gamma   90.00
#
_symmetry.space_group_name_H-M   'P 1'
#
loop_
_entity.id
_entity.type
_entity.pdbx_description
1 polymer ?
#
loop_
_entity_poly.entity_id
_entity_poly.type
_entity_poly.pdbx_seq_one_letter_code
_entity_poly.pdbx_strand_id
1 'polypeptide(L)'
;MSRRHCDDLVNQNLVLFGPGRPKYTPRDWDLNNRTKNVFSLNQQTLAERVICESERLIDETKFTTELNKNESDYRLKERIEDIRFRQDELKKQKKDAHIEEEALKVYKQRTLDAINTLQEIAVPICQKCVIMREMRQGVDLVLDDVDRELRKELDVINGAIELLHKLMEQGVEQLRRLRATIYLLDRDLSNKEKSVQIDEKNVELRHNQMGMKVYDGTVPLDPYNNTDPEWIEVTNTNIENTAKEINSAQTLRSYIDQVLKQAAEDIRHQVDRTNAAFCKRIAEVRYTKTKLENVHKETVHQVNELTRTVTKLEKEIAEKEGYVALAQVRMANRAHRPGIELCKDNVYNSLKKELAALRETVAKLDHMLVQSRATLRYLLNTQVMQEEEINLKTNSLKIDEVDCMTLRESLNFQNF
;
A
#
# COMPACT_ATOMS: atom_id res chain seq x y z
N MET A 1 107.86 -68.28 117.62
CA MET A 1 109.29 -68.31 117.23
C MET A 1 109.49 -67.47 115.96
N SER A 2 110.75 -67.14 115.66
CA SER A 2 111.38 -66.72 114.39
C SER A 2 110.61 -66.85 113.05
N ARG A 3 110.90 -66.07 111.99
CA ARG A 3 111.79 -64.90 111.76
C ARG A 3 111.45 -64.23 110.39
N ARG A 4 111.96 -63.00 110.20
CA ARG A 4 112.44 -62.26 108.98
C ARG A 4 112.58 -63.08 107.66
N HIS A 5 112.58 -62.50 106.44
CA HIS A 5 112.95 -61.13 105.98
C HIS A 5 112.36 -60.80 104.58
N CYS A 6 112.40 -59.51 104.20
CA CYS A 6 112.86 -58.90 102.93
C CYS A 6 113.05 -59.77 101.66
N ASP A 7 112.75 -59.29 100.43
CA ASP A 7 112.23 -57.97 99.96
C ASP A 7 111.40 -58.19 98.63
N ASP A 8 111.26 -57.38 97.55
CA ASP A 8 111.99 -56.23 96.97
C ASP A 8 111.10 -55.42 95.95
N LEU A 9 111.72 -54.48 95.23
CA LEU A 9 111.22 -53.41 94.33
C LEU A 9 110.69 -53.92 92.96
N VAL A 10 110.01 -53.15 92.06
CA VAL A 10 110.29 -51.80 91.52
C VAL A 10 109.04 -51.05 90.98
N ASN A 11 109.00 -49.73 91.25
CA ASN A 11 108.35 -48.59 90.55
C ASN A 11 107.23 -48.83 89.50
N GLN A 12 106.00 -48.36 89.75
CA GLN A 12 105.47 -46.99 89.50
C GLN A 12 105.25 -46.59 88.03
N ASN A 13 103.97 -46.40 87.65
CA ASN A 13 103.49 -45.22 86.90
C ASN A 13 101.95 -45.21 86.83
N LEU A 14 101.30 -44.27 87.53
CA LEU A 14 99.83 -44.15 87.58
C LEU A 14 99.34 -43.04 86.64
N VAL A 15 98.89 -43.41 85.44
CA VAL A 15 98.21 -42.49 84.51
C VAL A 15 96.70 -42.60 84.71
N LEU A 16 96.09 -41.56 85.28
CA LEU A 16 94.64 -41.46 85.47
C LEU A 16 93.92 -41.21 84.15
N PHE A 17 93.52 -42.29 83.46
CA PHE A 17 92.50 -42.19 82.42
C PHE A 17 91.15 -41.85 83.05
N GLY A 18 90.54 -40.74 82.62
CA GLY A 18 89.14 -40.44 82.94
C GLY A 18 88.20 -41.55 82.45
N PRO A 19 87.00 -41.69 83.06
CA PRO A 19 86.12 -42.85 82.84
C PRO A 19 85.83 -43.05 81.35
N GLY A 20 86.37 -44.13 80.80
CA GLY A 20 86.12 -44.52 79.42
C GLY A 20 84.63 -44.76 79.18
N ARG A 21 84.13 -44.33 78.02
CA ARG A 21 82.70 -44.47 77.66
C ARG A 21 82.24 -45.92 77.93
N PRO A 22 81.07 -46.14 78.57
CA PRO A 22 80.60 -47.47 78.91
C PRO A 22 80.55 -48.36 77.66
N LYS A 23 81.24 -49.50 77.72
CA LYS A 23 81.32 -50.45 76.61
C LYS A 23 80.14 -51.40 76.66
N TYR A 24 79.30 -51.35 75.62
CA TYR A 24 78.22 -52.31 75.41
C TYR A 24 78.74 -53.74 75.37
N THR A 25 77.99 -54.69 75.93
CA THR A 25 78.31 -56.12 75.82
C THR A 25 78.00 -56.63 74.41
N PRO A 26 78.55 -57.78 73.98
CA PRO A 26 78.14 -58.41 72.72
C PRO A 26 76.63 -58.70 72.64
N ARG A 27 75.97 -58.91 73.78
CA ARG A 27 74.52 -59.11 73.88
C ARG A 27 73.75 -57.81 73.62
N ASP A 28 74.24 -56.68 74.11
CA ASP A 28 73.63 -55.37 73.86
C ASP A 28 73.81 -54.94 72.40
N TRP A 29 74.97 -55.25 71.81
CA TRP A 29 75.26 -55.04 70.39
C TRP A 29 74.33 -55.88 69.50
N ASP A 30 74.19 -57.17 69.78
CA ASP A 30 73.29 -58.08 69.05
C ASP A 30 71.81 -57.67 69.23
N LEU A 31 71.38 -57.33 70.46
CA LEU A 31 70.02 -56.86 70.73
C LEU A 31 69.72 -55.52 70.03
N ASN A 32 70.64 -54.56 70.06
CA ASN A 32 70.50 -53.30 69.31
C ASN A 32 70.40 -53.57 67.80
N ASN A 33 71.28 -54.40 67.24
CA ASN A 33 71.30 -54.66 65.81
C ASN A 33 70.07 -55.43 65.34
N ARG A 34 69.57 -56.41 66.12
CA ARG A 34 68.28 -57.06 65.86
C ARG A 34 67.13 -56.07 65.93
N THR A 35 67.09 -55.22 66.96
CA THR A 35 66.04 -54.19 67.13
C THR A 35 66.04 -53.19 65.97
N LYS A 36 67.23 -52.74 65.54
CA LYS A 36 67.39 -51.86 64.37
C LYS A 36 67.04 -52.56 63.06
N ASN A 37 67.39 -53.83 62.88
CA ASN A 37 67.01 -54.60 61.69
C ASN A 37 65.50 -54.81 61.60
N VAL A 38 64.83 -55.20 62.69
CA VAL A 38 63.36 -55.33 62.75
C VAL A 38 62.68 -53.98 62.52
N PHE A 39 63.22 -52.88 63.08
CA PHE A 39 62.73 -51.54 62.80
C PHE A 39 62.88 -51.18 61.31
N SER A 40 64.04 -51.40 60.71
CA SER A 40 64.28 -51.13 59.28
C SER A 40 63.37 -51.96 58.37
N LEU A 41 63.18 -53.25 58.66
CA LEU A 41 62.25 -54.12 57.92
C LEU A 41 60.81 -53.62 58.03
N ASN A 42 60.35 -53.23 59.23
CA ASN A 42 59.02 -52.65 59.42
C ASN A 42 58.86 -51.31 58.67
N GLN A 43 59.91 -50.49 58.57
CA GLN A 43 59.90 -49.26 57.76
C GLN A 43 59.92 -49.56 56.25
N GLN A 44 60.62 -50.61 55.81
CA GLN A 44 60.61 -51.07 54.42
C GLN A 44 59.22 -51.56 54.02
N THR A 45 58.58 -52.45 54.79
CA THR A 45 57.22 -52.92 54.52
C THR A 45 56.16 -51.80 54.59
N LEU A 46 56.39 -50.77 55.43
CA LEU A 46 55.55 -49.56 55.41
C LEU A 46 55.76 -48.75 54.12
N ALA A 47 57.00 -48.57 53.68
CA ALA A 47 57.33 -47.86 52.44
C ALA A 47 56.80 -48.61 51.21
N GLU A 48 56.97 -49.94 51.13
CA GLU A 48 56.42 -50.79 50.07
C GLU A 48 54.89 -50.64 49.96
N ARG A 49 54.18 -50.64 51.11
CA ARG A 49 52.74 -50.39 51.14
C ARG A 49 52.38 -48.99 50.67
N VAL A 50 53.10 -47.96 51.11
CA VAL A 50 52.85 -46.57 50.71
C VAL A 50 53.12 -46.36 49.23
N ILE A 51 54.17 -46.99 48.67
CA ILE A 51 54.48 -46.96 47.23
C ILE A 51 53.35 -47.63 46.45
N CYS A 52 52.99 -48.87 46.79
CA CYS A 52 51.93 -49.61 46.09
C CYS A 52 50.57 -48.90 46.14
N GLU A 53 50.19 -48.34 47.30
CA GLU A 53 48.95 -47.56 47.43
C GLU A 53 49.03 -46.21 46.68
N SER A 54 50.21 -45.58 46.61
CA SER A 54 50.41 -44.37 45.81
C SER A 54 50.34 -44.66 44.31
N GLU A 55 50.93 -45.75 43.84
CA GLU A 55 50.83 -46.20 42.44
C GLU A 55 49.37 -46.52 42.08
N ARG A 56 48.67 -47.27 42.95
CA ARG A 56 47.23 -47.57 42.81
C ARG A 56 46.39 -46.30 42.72
N LEU A 57 46.63 -45.33 43.61
CA LEU A 57 45.92 -44.04 43.61
C LEU A 57 46.27 -43.18 42.38
N ILE A 58 47.53 -43.21 41.93
CA ILE A 58 47.97 -42.50 40.72
C ILE A 58 47.26 -43.07 39.48
N ASP A 59 47.12 -44.39 39.36
CA ASP A 59 46.45 -44.99 38.21
C ASP A 59 44.92 -44.85 38.26
N GLU A 60 44.31 -44.96 39.46
CA GLU A 60 42.89 -44.66 39.70
C GLU A 60 42.55 -43.19 39.36
N THR A 61 43.40 -42.24 39.78
CA THR A 61 43.18 -40.81 39.50
C THR A 61 43.48 -40.43 38.06
N LYS A 62 44.47 -41.04 37.39
CA LYS A 62 44.66 -40.93 35.92
C LYS A 62 43.38 -41.35 35.18
N PHE A 63 42.92 -42.58 35.42
CA PHE A 63 41.74 -43.14 34.75
C PHE A 63 40.51 -42.26 34.96
N THR A 64 40.25 -41.85 36.20
CA THR A 64 39.11 -40.98 36.54
C THR A 64 39.23 -39.59 35.88
N THR A 65 40.43 -39.03 35.82
CA THR A 65 40.68 -37.71 35.19
C THR A 65 40.51 -37.77 33.67
N GLU A 66 41.03 -38.81 33.01
CA GLU A 66 40.86 -39.02 31.58
C GLU A 66 39.40 -39.31 31.22
N LEU A 67 38.69 -40.13 31.99
CA LEU A 67 37.27 -40.41 31.81
C LEU A 67 36.42 -39.14 31.93
N ASN A 68 36.62 -38.35 33.00
CA ASN A 68 35.88 -37.11 33.23
C ASN A 68 36.17 -36.06 32.14
N LYS A 69 37.43 -35.97 31.65
CA LYS A 69 37.74 -35.11 30.51
C LYS A 69 37.06 -35.62 29.24
N ASN A 70 37.11 -36.92 28.95
CA ASN A 70 36.54 -37.47 27.71
C ASN A 70 35.02 -37.30 27.64
N GLU A 71 34.30 -37.44 28.77
CA GLU A 71 32.88 -37.11 28.88
C GLU A 71 32.64 -35.60 28.65
N SER A 72 33.44 -34.73 29.27
CA SER A 72 33.33 -33.27 29.07
C SER A 72 33.56 -32.85 27.61
N ASP A 73 34.61 -33.38 26.98
CA ASP A 73 34.96 -33.18 25.57
C ASP A 73 33.92 -33.78 24.61
N TYR A 74 33.12 -34.74 25.06
CA TYR A 74 31.99 -35.29 24.31
C TYR A 74 30.76 -34.38 24.44
N ARG A 75 30.39 -33.96 25.67
CA ARG A 75 29.27 -33.05 25.92
C ARG A 75 29.42 -31.69 25.24
N LEU A 76 30.63 -31.15 25.18
CA LEU A 76 30.88 -29.92 24.40
C LEU A 76 30.57 -30.12 22.91
N LYS A 77 30.91 -31.28 22.32
CA LYS A 77 30.64 -31.57 20.89
C LYS A 77 29.16 -31.84 20.63
N GLU A 78 28.51 -32.61 21.50
CA GLU A 78 27.05 -32.81 21.50
C GLU A 78 26.33 -31.45 21.51
N ARG A 79 26.74 -30.55 22.42
CA ARG A 79 26.17 -29.21 22.53
C ARG A 79 26.44 -28.31 21.32
N ILE A 80 27.64 -28.37 20.72
CA ILE A 80 27.94 -27.63 19.49
C ILE A 80 26.98 -28.03 18.35
N GLU A 81 26.73 -29.33 18.18
CA GLU A 81 25.80 -29.82 17.15
C GLU A 81 24.34 -29.45 17.44
N ASP A 82 23.89 -29.53 18.71
CA ASP A 82 22.57 -29.03 19.13
C ASP A 82 22.37 -27.55 18.80
N ILE A 83 23.38 -26.71 19.12
CA ILE A 83 23.31 -25.26 18.84
C ILE A 83 23.30 -25.02 17.33
N ARG A 84 24.13 -25.72 16.55
CA ARG A 84 24.17 -25.64 15.08
C ARG A 84 22.83 -26.04 14.45
N PHE A 85 22.22 -27.13 14.90
CA PHE A 85 20.88 -27.55 14.46
C PHE A 85 19.85 -26.43 14.69
N ARG A 86 19.81 -25.85 15.90
CA ARG A 86 18.91 -24.73 16.21
C ARG A 86 19.23 -23.45 15.42
N GLN A 87 20.50 -23.20 15.10
CA GLN A 87 20.85 -22.10 14.19
C GLN A 87 20.30 -22.31 12.78
N ASP A 88 20.28 -23.54 12.26
CA ASP A 88 19.75 -23.80 10.91
C ASP A 88 18.22 -23.73 10.84
N GLU A 89 17.52 -24.15 11.90
CA GLU A 89 16.08 -23.86 12.07
C GLU A 89 15.80 -22.34 12.06
N LEU A 90 16.56 -21.57 12.84
CA LEU A 90 16.43 -20.12 12.92
C LEU A 90 16.77 -19.43 11.58
N LYS A 91 17.83 -19.85 10.88
CA LYS A 91 18.21 -19.33 9.54
C LYS A 91 17.09 -19.58 8.52
N LYS A 92 16.49 -20.78 8.53
CA LYS A 92 15.35 -21.12 7.68
C LYS A 92 14.16 -20.21 7.99
N GLN A 93 13.75 -20.12 9.26
CA GLN A 93 12.61 -19.31 9.66
C GLN A 93 12.80 -17.82 9.33
N LYS A 94 14.03 -17.30 9.49
CA LYS A 94 14.40 -15.92 9.11
C LYS A 94 14.30 -15.72 7.59
N LYS A 95 14.77 -16.67 6.79
CA LYS A 95 14.67 -16.62 5.31
C LYS A 95 13.21 -16.55 4.87
N ASP A 96 12.36 -17.42 5.41
CA ASP A 96 10.94 -17.49 5.06
C ASP A 96 10.21 -16.19 5.50
N ALA A 97 10.62 -15.60 6.63
CA ALA A 97 10.12 -14.29 7.08
C ALA A 97 10.51 -13.13 6.14
N HIS A 98 11.75 -13.08 5.64
CA HIS A 98 12.15 -12.05 4.67
C HIS A 98 11.47 -12.21 3.31
N ILE A 99 11.20 -13.44 2.86
CA ILE A 99 10.45 -13.69 1.62
C ILE A 99 9.05 -13.06 1.74
N GLU A 100 8.37 -13.23 2.87
CA GLU A 100 7.06 -12.62 3.11
C GLU A 100 7.15 -11.10 3.37
N GLU A 101 8.24 -10.60 3.95
CA GLU A 101 8.47 -9.15 4.10
C GLU A 101 8.57 -8.44 2.73
N GLU A 102 9.34 -8.99 1.78
CA GLU A 102 9.40 -8.47 0.41
C GLU A 102 8.07 -8.64 -0.33
N ALA A 103 7.40 -9.78 -0.18
CA ALA A 103 6.10 -10.00 -0.80
C ALA A 103 5.05 -8.99 -0.30
N LEU A 104 5.01 -8.69 1.00
CA LEU A 104 4.07 -7.73 1.57
C LEU A 104 4.44 -6.27 1.22
N LYS A 105 5.72 -5.93 1.04
CA LYS A 105 6.14 -4.62 0.48
C LYS A 105 5.58 -4.38 -0.91
N VAL A 106 5.64 -5.38 -1.80
CA VAL A 106 5.08 -5.28 -3.17
C VAL A 106 3.57 -4.99 -3.12
N TYR A 107 2.84 -5.65 -2.22
CA TYR A 107 1.40 -5.44 -2.06
C TYR A 107 1.05 -4.08 -1.43
N LYS A 108 1.86 -3.60 -0.48
CA LYS A 108 1.75 -2.23 0.01
C LYS A 108 1.94 -1.22 -1.14
N GLN A 109 2.94 -1.44 -2.01
CA GLN A 109 3.20 -0.53 -3.12
C GLN A 109 2.05 -0.53 -4.13
N ARG A 110 1.56 -1.69 -4.58
CA ARG A 110 0.33 -1.78 -5.42
C ARG A 110 -0.86 -1.03 -4.82
N THR A 111 -1.06 -1.17 -3.51
CA THR A 111 -2.15 -0.47 -2.80
C THR A 111 -1.98 1.05 -2.84
N LEU A 112 -0.76 1.56 -2.68
CA LEU A 112 -0.44 2.98 -2.79
C LEU A 112 -0.58 3.49 -4.24
N ASP A 113 -0.11 2.73 -5.23
CA ASP A 113 -0.20 3.10 -6.65
C ASP A 113 -1.66 3.17 -7.13
N ALA A 114 -2.52 2.27 -6.63
CA ALA A 114 -3.96 2.30 -6.83
C ALA A 114 -4.64 3.52 -6.16
N ILE A 115 -4.28 3.84 -4.91
CA ILE A 115 -4.75 5.05 -4.21
C ILE A 115 -4.39 6.31 -5.02
N ASN A 116 -3.13 6.45 -5.44
CA ASN A 116 -2.65 7.60 -6.18
C ASN A 116 -3.37 7.73 -7.53
N THR A 117 -3.55 6.62 -8.25
CA THR A 117 -4.30 6.58 -9.52
C THR A 117 -5.75 7.08 -9.34
N LEU A 118 -6.41 6.69 -8.25
CA LEU A 118 -7.77 7.15 -7.97
C LEU A 118 -7.83 8.62 -7.52
N GLN A 119 -6.87 9.08 -6.71
CA GLN A 119 -6.83 10.46 -6.21
C GLN A 119 -6.37 11.48 -7.27
N GLU A 120 -5.40 11.14 -8.12
CA GLU A 120 -4.80 12.06 -9.08
C GLU A 120 -5.49 12.06 -10.46
N ILE A 121 -6.12 10.94 -10.84
CA ILE A 121 -6.75 10.77 -12.17
C ILE A 121 -8.26 10.64 -12.05
N ALA A 122 -8.77 9.65 -11.31
CA ALA A 122 -10.20 9.31 -11.31
C ALA A 122 -11.08 10.41 -10.68
N VAL A 123 -10.78 10.83 -9.45
CA VAL A 123 -11.54 11.89 -8.74
C VAL A 123 -11.50 13.21 -9.52
N PRO A 124 -10.35 13.73 -10.00
CA PRO A 124 -10.30 14.99 -10.74
C PRO A 124 -11.01 14.96 -12.10
N ILE A 125 -11.06 13.82 -12.80
CA ILE A 125 -11.86 13.70 -14.03
C ILE A 125 -13.35 13.78 -13.71
N CYS A 126 -13.84 12.98 -12.75
CA CYS A 126 -15.26 12.95 -12.41
C CYS A 126 -15.73 14.31 -11.83
N GLN A 127 -14.90 14.97 -11.02
CA GLN A 127 -15.14 16.35 -10.56
C GLN A 127 -15.20 17.36 -11.72
N LYS A 128 -14.28 17.28 -12.70
CA LYS A 128 -14.32 18.14 -13.90
C LYS A 128 -15.61 17.93 -14.70
N CYS A 129 -16.08 16.69 -14.87
CA CYS A 129 -17.35 16.42 -15.56
C CYS A 129 -18.54 17.07 -14.85
N VAL A 130 -18.59 17.03 -13.51
CA VAL A 130 -19.63 17.75 -12.74
C VAL A 130 -19.53 19.26 -12.97
N ILE A 131 -18.35 19.85 -12.79
CA ILE A 131 -18.13 21.31 -12.98
C ILE A 131 -18.47 21.75 -14.41
N MET A 132 -18.14 20.96 -15.43
CA MET A 132 -18.49 21.23 -16.82
C MET A 132 -20.00 21.20 -17.07
N ARG A 133 -20.75 20.32 -16.39
CA ARG A 133 -22.21 20.26 -16.53
C ARG A 133 -22.94 21.40 -15.83
N GLU A 134 -22.40 21.93 -14.74
CA GLU A 134 -22.89 23.17 -14.12
C GLU A 134 -22.74 24.41 -15.03
N MET A 135 -21.96 24.32 -16.13
CA MET A 135 -21.86 25.38 -17.17
C MET A 135 -22.97 25.33 -18.23
N ARG A 136 -23.93 24.39 -18.11
CA ARG A 136 -25.12 24.32 -18.99
C ARG A 136 -26.05 25.50 -18.79
N GLN A 137 -26.87 25.79 -19.80
CA GLN A 137 -27.63 27.02 -19.88
C GLN A 137 -29.14 26.78 -19.97
N GLY A 138 -29.92 27.63 -19.30
CA GLY A 138 -31.39 27.61 -19.33
C GLY A 138 -31.97 26.28 -18.85
N VAL A 139 -32.94 25.75 -19.60
CA VAL A 139 -33.67 24.52 -19.26
C VAL A 139 -32.82 23.23 -19.32
N ASP A 140 -31.64 23.29 -19.94
CA ASP A 140 -30.74 22.13 -20.04
C ASP A 140 -29.84 21.95 -18.81
N LEU A 141 -29.77 22.95 -17.92
CA LEU A 141 -29.18 22.81 -16.59
C LEU A 141 -30.19 22.11 -15.66
N VAL A 142 -30.27 20.79 -15.80
CA VAL A 142 -31.22 19.92 -15.08
C VAL A 142 -30.48 18.74 -14.45
N LEU A 143 -30.85 18.40 -13.21
CA LEU A 143 -30.36 17.22 -12.51
C LEU A 143 -30.92 15.96 -13.17
N ASP A 144 -30.16 15.38 -14.10
CA ASP A 144 -30.57 14.19 -14.87
C ASP A 144 -29.85 12.91 -14.43
N ASP A 145 -30.01 11.82 -15.19
CA ASP A 145 -29.37 10.53 -14.89
C ASP A 145 -27.83 10.65 -14.80
N VAL A 146 -27.21 11.53 -15.58
CA VAL A 146 -25.76 11.72 -15.63
C VAL A 146 -25.26 12.36 -14.33
N ASP A 147 -25.92 13.40 -13.83
CA ASP A 147 -25.50 14.07 -12.58
C ASP A 147 -25.62 13.14 -11.36
N ARG A 148 -26.61 12.23 -11.38
CA ARG A 148 -26.77 11.22 -10.34
C ARG A 148 -25.68 10.16 -10.41
N GLU A 149 -25.38 9.61 -11.59
CA GLU A 149 -24.34 8.59 -11.73
C GLU A 149 -22.92 9.18 -11.55
N LEU A 150 -22.65 10.44 -11.95
CA LEU A 150 -21.40 11.16 -11.63
C LEU A 150 -21.18 11.35 -10.13
N ARG A 151 -22.21 11.75 -9.38
CA ARG A 151 -22.12 11.87 -7.91
C ARG A 151 -21.85 10.51 -7.27
N LYS A 152 -22.57 9.47 -7.71
CA LYS A 152 -22.34 8.09 -7.27
C LYS A 152 -20.96 7.54 -7.66
N GLU A 153 -20.40 7.96 -8.78
CA GLU A 153 -19.04 7.62 -9.20
C GLU A 153 -18.00 8.22 -8.25
N LEU A 154 -18.16 9.48 -7.85
CA LEU A 154 -17.33 10.07 -6.78
C LEU A 154 -17.48 9.31 -5.45
N ASP A 155 -18.71 8.95 -5.05
CA ASP A 155 -18.95 8.20 -3.81
C ASP A 155 -18.26 6.83 -3.82
N VAL A 156 -18.35 6.08 -4.94
CA VAL A 156 -17.69 4.78 -5.12
C VAL A 156 -16.17 4.90 -5.14
N ILE A 157 -15.61 5.87 -5.86
CA ILE A 157 -14.16 6.09 -5.93
C ILE A 157 -13.61 6.50 -4.55
N ASN A 158 -14.28 7.40 -3.83
CA ASN A 158 -13.85 7.83 -2.50
C ASN A 158 -13.96 6.68 -1.47
N GLY A 159 -15.04 5.88 -1.51
CA GLY A 159 -15.18 4.70 -0.67
C GLY A 159 -14.08 3.66 -0.90
N ALA A 160 -13.67 3.46 -2.15
CA ALA A 160 -12.53 2.61 -2.49
C ALA A 160 -11.20 3.20 -1.98
N ILE A 161 -10.94 4.50 -2.17
CA ILE A 161 -9.75 5.19 -1.65
C ILE A 161 -9.65 5.01 -0.12
N GLU A 162 -10.74 5.20 0.62
CA GLU A 162 -10.78 4.99 2.06
C GLU A 162 -10.50 3.55 2.48
N LEU A 163 -11.04 2.56 1.75
CA LEU A 163 -10.84 1.15 2.02
C LEU A 163 -9.38 0.73 1.78
N LEU A 164 -8.77 1.20 0.69
CA LEU A 164 -7.37 0.93 0.36
C LEU A 164 -6.41 1.60 1.36
N HIS A 165 -6.72 2.81 1.88
CA HIS A 165 -5.93 3.42 2.96
C HIS A 165 -5.92 2.54 4.22
N LYS A 166 -7.09 2.06 4.67
CA LYS A 166 -7.23 1.18 5.84
C LYS A 166 -6.45 -0.14 5.66
N LEU A 167 -6.38 -0.67 4.44
CA LEU A 167 -5.53 -1.82 4.10
C LEU A 167 -4.04 -1.50 4.09
N MET A 168 -3.64 -0.33 3.58
CA MET A 168 -2.24 0.11 3.59
C MET A 168 -1.73 0.29 5.03
N GLU A 169 -2.54 0.83 5.94
CA GLU A 169 -2.22 0.93 7.37
C GLU A 169 -2.01 -0.45 8.01
N GLN A 170 -2.91 -1.40 7.75
CA GLN A 170 -2.77 -2.79 8.20
C GLN A 170 -1.48 -3.43 7.67
N GLY A 171 -1.16 -3.24 6.39
CA GLY A 171 0.08 -3.72 5.77
C GLY A 171 1.34 -3.12 6.39
N VAL A 172 1.30 -1.84 6.78
CA VAL A 172 2.42 -1.16 7.47
C VAL A 172 2.63 -1.71 8.89
N GLU A 173 1.55 -1.91 9.66
CA GLU A 173 1.65 -2.52 10.99
C GLU A 173 2.12 -3.99 10.92
N GLN A 174 1.63 -4.76 9.95
CA GLN A 174 2.05 -6.15 9.77
C GLN A 174 3.53 -6.27 9.36
N LEU A 175 4.02 -5.37 8.50
CA LEU A 175 5.46 -5.24 8.23
C LEU A 175 6.27 -4.88 9.49
N ARG A 176 5.72 -4.04 10.38
CA ARG A 176 6.39 -3.69 11.65
C ARG A 176 6.51 -4.90 12.58
N ARG A 177 5.48 -5.74 12.67
CA ARG A 177 5.48 -6.97 13.50
C ARG A 177 6.45 -8.02 12.97
N LEU A 178 6.39 -8.32 11.67
CA LEU A 178 7.28 -9.28 11.02
C LEU A 178 8.76 -8.88 11.18
N ARG A 179 9.08 -7.59 11.09
CA ARG A 179 10.43 -7.06 11.39
C ARG A 179 10.84 -7.23 12.85
N ALA A 180 9.91 -7.09 13.79
CA ALA A 180 10.19 -7.30 15.21
C ALA A 180 10.53 -8.77 15.50
N THR A 181 9.87 -9.74 14.86
CA THR A 181 10.22 -11.16 15.01
C THR A 181 11.55 -11.50 14.31
N ILE A 182 11.80 -10.96 13.12
CA ILE A 182 13.11 -11.09 12.42
C ILE A 182 14.26 -10.60 13.32
N TYR A 183 14.10 -9.46 14.00
CA TYR A 183 15.11 -8.95 14.94
C TYR A 183 15.35 -9.89 16.14
N LEU A 184 14.31 -10.57 16.64
CA LEU A 184 14.45 -11.57 17.70
C LEU A 184 15.20 -12.82 17.21
N LEU A 185 14.93 -13.29 15.99
CA LEU A 185 15.67 -14.38 15.36
C LEU A 185 17.16 -14.02 15.18
N ASP A 186 17.47 -12.80 14.73
CA ASP A 186 18.87 -12.33 14.59
C ASP A 186 19.61 -12.26 15.93
N ARG A 187 18.93 -11.83 16.99
CA ARG A 187 19.50 -11.80 18.34
C ARG A 187 19.78 -13.21 18.87
N ASP A 188 18.87 -14.16 18.65
CA ASP A 188 19.06 -15.57 19.03
C ASP A 188 20.21 -16.20 18.23
N LEU A 189 20.23 -16.02 16.91
CA LEU A 189 21.32 -16.46 16.02
C LEU A 189 22.70 -15.96 16.47
N SER A 190 22.83 -14.66 16.75
CA SER A 190 24.10 -14.06 17.19
C SER A 190 24.54 -14.50 18.59
N ASN A 191 23.60 -14.87 19.46
CA ASN A 191 23.92 -15.46 20.77
C ASN A 191 24.37 -16.91 20.63
N LYS A 192 23.68 -17.71 19.79
CA LYS A 192 24.07 -19.09 19.49
C LYS A 192 25.43 -19.17 18.79
N GLU A 193 25.73 -18.24 17.87
CA GLU A 193 27.03 -18.14 17.19
C GLU A 193 28.18 -17.91 18.18
N LYS A 194 28.01 -17.01 19.15
CA LYS A 194 29.00 -16.79 20.21
C LYS A 194 29.17 -18.00 21.12
N SER A 195 28.11 -18.75 21.42
CA SER A 195 28.20 -20.00 22.18
C SER A 195 29.06 -21.01 21.42
N VAL A 196 28.74 -21.28 20.15
CA VAL A 196 29.51 -22.20 19.30
C VAL A 196 31.00 -21.79 19.26
N GLN A 197 31.32 -20.51 19.05
CA GLN A 197 32.71 -20.03 19.06
C GLN A 197 33.44 -20.22 20.40
N ILE A 198 32.73 -20.15 21.52
CA ILE A 198 33.27 -20.42 22.87
C ILE A 198 33.49 -21.93 23.05
N ASP A 199 32.50 -22.74 22.69
CA ASP A 199 32.50 -24.19 22.92
C ASP A 199 33.50 -24.90 21.97
N GLU A 200 33.59 -24.49 20.71
CA GLU A 200 34.62 -24.94 19.75
C GLU A 200 36.03 -24.66 20.29
N LYS A 201 36.27 -23.43 20.77
CA LYS A 201 37.54 -23.05 21.38
C LYS A 201 37.84 -23.86 22.64
N ASN A 202 36.83 -24.19 23.45
CA ASN A 202 36.99 -25.04 24.63
C ASN A 202 37.40 -26.47 24.26
N VAL A 203 36.84 -27.03 23.17
CA VAL A 203 37.20 -28.35 22.64
C VAL A 203 38.65 -28.41 22.13
N GLU A 204 39.23 -27.28 21.68
CA GLU A 204 40.64 -27.21 21.28
C GLU A 204 41.63 -27.20 22.46
N LEU A 205 41.19 -26.88 23.69
CA LEU A 205 42.07 -26.70 24.85
C LEU A 205 42.70 -28.02 25.32
N ARG A 206 44.04 -28.01 25.46
CA ARG A 206 44.81 -29.16 25.96
C ARG A 206 45.32 -28.91 27.37
N HIS A 207 45.25 -29.92 28.24
CA HIS A 207 45.66 -29.82 29.64
C HIS A 207 47.13 -29.41 29.84
N ASN A 208 47.98 -29.63 28.83
CA ASN A 208 49.41 -29.35 28.82
C ASN A 208 49.81 -28.13 27.96
N GLN A 209 48.85 -27.33 27.49
CA GLN A 209 49.16 -26.16 26.66
C GLN A 209 49.82 -25.02 27.47
N MET A 210 50.76 -24.33 26.84
CA MET A 210 51.52 -23.24 27.48
C MET A 210 50.60 -22.07 27.82
N GLY A 211 50.69 -21.56 29.06
CA GLY A 211 49.88 -20.44 29.54
C GLY A 211 48.61 -20.82 30.29
N MET A 212 48.29 -22.11 30.44
CA MET A 212 47.29 -22.58 31.42
C MET A 212 47.58 -22.06 32.82
N LYS A 213 46.55 -21.59 33.52
CA LYS A 213 46.59 -21.18 34.93
C LYS A 213 45.32 -21.66 35.64
N VAL A 214 45.37 -21.71 36.96
CA VAL A 214 44.15 -21.74 37.79
C VAL A 214 43.37 -20.45 37.54
N TYR A 215 42.04 -20.54 37.47
CA TYR A 215 41.17 -19.40 37.20
C TYR A 215 41.32 -18.31 38.27
N ASP A 216 41.82 -17.14 37.86
CA ASP A 216 42.04 -15.94 38.68
C ASP A 216 41.11 -14.76 38.30
N GLY A 217 40.07 -15.05 37.50
CA GLY A 217 39.11 -14.06 37.00
C GLY A 217 38.03 -13.65 38.01
N THR A 218 37.29 -12.59 37.66
CA THR A 218 36.27 -11.96 38.52
C THR A 218 34.84 -12.46 38.30
N VAL A 219 34.62 -13.39 37.37
CA VAL A 219 33.29 -13.97 37.09
C VAL A 219 33.16 -15.27 37.89
N PRO A 220 32.03 -15.56 38.56
CA PRO A 220 31.79 -16.86 39.17
C PRO A 220 31.93 -17.99 38.14
N LEU A 221 32.54 -19.11 38.54
CA LEU A 221 32.58 -20.34 37.73
C LEU A 221 31.21 -21.04 37.65
N ASP A 222 30.28 -20.65 38.52
CA ASP A 222 28.86 -20.99 38.46
C ASP A 222 28.03 -19.68 38.38
N PRO A 223 27.88 -19.09 37.17
CA PRO A 223 27.06 -17.89 36.94
C PRO A 223 25.70 -18.24 36.31
N TYR A 224 25.32 -19.52 36.27
CA TYR A 224 24.25 -20.02 35.42
C TYR A 224 22.87 -19.71 36.00
N ASN A 225 21.97 -19.17 35.17
CA ASN A 225 20.67 -18.64 35.58
C ASN A 225 19.50 -19.08 34.67
N ASN A 226 19.75 -19.98 33.73
CA ASN A 226 18.76 -20.56 32.81
C ASN A 226 19.06 -22.07 32.67
N THR A 227 18.03 -22.88 32.51
CA THR A 227 18.11 -24.33 32.27
C THR A 227 18.04 -24.66 30.78
N ASP A 228 18.42 -25.88 30.39
CA ASP A 228 18.33 -26.33 29.00
C ASP A 228 16.90 -26.31 28.41
N PRO A 229 15.84 -26.72 29.14
CA PRO A 229 14.47 -26.52 28.69
C PRO A 229 14.14 -25.05 28.38
N GLU A 230 14.61 -24.09 29.19
CA GLU A 230 14.38 -22.66 28.95
C GLU A 230 15.17 -22.15 27.73
N TRP A 231 16.40 -22.65 27.51
CA TRP A 231 17.18 -22.36 26.30
C TRP A 231 16.51 -22.87 25.01
N ILE A 232 15.91 -24.07 25.06
CA ILE A 232 15.11 -24.62 23.96
C ILE A 232 13.85 -23.76 23.74
N GLU A 233 13.12 -23.45 24.81
CA GLU A 233 11.79 -22.83 24.74
C GLU A 233 11.83 -21.40 24.19
N VAL A 234 12.86 -20.63 24.50
CA VAL A 234 13.07 -19.29 23.90
C VAL A 234 13.19 -19.38 22.39
N THR A 235 13.93 -20.37 21.86
CA THR A 235 14.10 -20.54 20.41
C THR A 235 12.84 -21.08 19.73
N ASN A 236 12.17 -22.07 20.33
CA ASN A 236 10.86 -22.54 19.85
C ASN A 236 9.86 -21.37 19.77
N THR A 237 9.78 -20.56 20.83
CA THR A 237 8.91 -19.37 20.91
C THR A 237 9.22 -18.34 19.82
N ASN A 238 10.50 -18.06 19.55
CA ASN A 238 10.92 -17.15 18.48
C ASN A 238 10.49 -17.67 17.09
N ILE A 239 10.64 -18.98 16.85
CA ILE A 239 10.26 -19.64 15.59
C ILE A 239 8.74 -19.60 15.41
N GLU A 240 7.98 -20.05 16.42
CA GLU A 240 6.52 -20.04 16.41
C GLU A 240 5.93 -18.64 16.19
N ASN A 241 6.44 -17.64 16.90
CA ASN A 241 5.91 -16.28 16.79
C ASN A 241 6.22 -15.67 15.41
N THR A 242 7.37 -16.00 14.83
CA THR A 242 7.64 -15.65 13.42
C THR A 242 6.69 -16.38 12.48
N ALA A 243 6.39 -17.66 12.69
CA ALA A 243 5.45 -18.42 11.86
C ALA A 243 4.02 -17.84 11.91
N LYS A 244 3.58 -17.40 13.10
CA LYS A 244 2.28 -16.70 13.30
C LYS A 244 2.22 -15.37 12.53
N GLU A 245 3.30 -14.59 12.54
CA GLU A 245 3.38 -13.31 11.80
C GLU A 245 3.53 -13.49 10.28
N ILE A 246 4.23 -14.54 9.81
CA ILE A 246 4.26 -14.93 8.38
C ILE A 246 2.86 -15.32 7.90
N ASN A 247 2.16 -16.18 8.63
CA ASN A 247 0.81 -16.61 8.25
C ASN A 247 -0.18 -15.44 8.23
N SER A 248 -0.10 -14.56 9.23
CA SER A 248 -0.89 -13.32 9.29
C SER A 248 -0.61 -12.39 8.11
N ALA A 249 0.68 -12.23 7.72
CA ALA A 249 1.07 -11.48 6.54
C ALA A 249 0.53 -12.10 5.24
N GLN A 250 0.60 -13.43 5.08
CA GLN A 250 0.08 -14.15 3.92
C GLN A 250 -1.44 -14.00 3.78
N THR A 251 -2.20 -14.15 4.86
CA THR A 251 -3.66 -13.95 4.87
C THR A 251 -4.02 -12.51 4.52
N LEU A 252 -3.34 -11.52 5.11
CA LEU A 252 -3.53 -10.11 4.78
C LEU A 252 -3.22 -9.84 3.30
N ARG A 253 -2.16 -10.44 2.75
CA ARG A 253 -1.75 -10.23 1.36
C ARG A 253 -2.75 -10.78 0.34
N SER A 254 -3.32 -11.96 0.62
CA SER A 254 -4.45 -12.50 -0.16
C SER A 254 -5.71 -11.63 -0.06
N TYR A 255 -6.00 -11.08 1.11
CA TYR A 255 -7.13 -10.18 1.31
C TYR A 255 -6.96 -8.84 0.58
N ILE A 256 -5.75 -8.26 0.59
CA ILE A 256 -5.41 -7.07 -0.21
C ILE A 256 -5.60 -7.35 -1.71
N ASP A 257 -5.15 -8.50 -2.23
CA ASP A 257 -5.36 -8.84 -3.65
C ASP A 257 -6.83 -8.91 -4.04
N GLN A 258 -7.67 -9.50 -3.17
CA GLN A 258 -9.11 -9.60 -3.38
C GLN A 258 -9.79 -8.23 -3.36
N VAL A 259 -9.44 -7.36 -2.39
CA VAL A 259 -10.06 -6.03 -2.28
C VAL A 259 -9.59 -5.09 -3.40
N LEU A 260 -8.34 -5.17 -3.85
CA LEU A 260 -7.87 -4.43 -5.03
C LEU A 260 -8.67 -4.82 -6.28
N LYS A 261 -8.92 -6.12 -6.50
CA LYS A 261 -9.75 -6.61 -7.61
C LYS A 261 -11.20 -6.13 -7.51
N GLN A 262 -11.83 -6.28 -6.34
CA GLN A 262 -13.21 -5.82 -6.12
C GLN A 262 -13.34 -4.30 -6.33
N ALA A 263 -12.40 -3.50 -5.81
CA ALA A 263 -12.41 -2.06 -5.98
C ALA A 263 -12.27 -1.65 -7.46
N ALA A 264 -11.41 -2.34 -8.24
CA ALA A 264 -11.30 -2.12 -9.68
C ALA A 264 -12.60 -2.50 -10.42
N GLU A 265 -13.26 -3.59 -10.03
CA GLU A 265 -14.53 -4.04 -10.63
C GLU A 265 -15.69 -3.10 -10.31
N ASP A 266 -15.84 -2.68 -9.05
CA ASP A 266 -16.90 -1.75 -8.61
C ASP A 266 -16.76 -0.37 -9.29
N ILE A 267 -15.52 0.14 -9.41
CA ILE A 267 -15.24 1.42 -10.09
C ILE A 267 -15.51 1.29 -11.60
N ARG A 268 -15.05 0.22 -12.26
CA ARG A 268 -15.36 -0.04 -13.68
C ARG A 268 -16.87 -0.06 -13.91
N HIS A 269 -17.61 -0.84 -13.11
CA HIS A 269 -19.06 -0.94 -13.24
C HIS A 269 -19.80 0.40 -12.99
N GLN A 270 -19.29 1.26 -12.11
CA GLN A 270 -19.89 2.59 -11.93
C GLN A 270 -19.52 3.54 -13.09
N VAL A 271 -18.29 3.50 -13.59
CA VAL A 271 -17.85 4.28 -14.77
C VAL A 271 -18.64 3.89 -16.01
N ASP A 272 -18.89 2.59 -16.24
CA ASP A 272 -19.73 2.08 -17.33
C ASP A 272 -21.17 2.59 -17.22
N ARG A 273 -21.75 2.63 -16.01
CA ARG A 273 -23.10 3.18 -15.77
C ARG A 273 -23.16 4.67 -16.09
N THR A 274 -22.19 5.45 -15.64
CA THR A 274 -22.11 6.89 -15.92
C THR A 274 -21.91 7.14 -17.42
N ASN A 275 -21.06 6.37 -18.09
CA ASN A 275 -20.85 6.43 -19.54
C ASN A 275 -22.13 6.08 -20.31
N ALA A 276 -22.88 5.05 -19.88
CA ALA A 276 -24.17 4.71 -20.47
C ALA A 276 -25.22 5.82 -20.28
N ALA A 277 -25.22 6.50 -19.11
CA ALA A 277 -26.06 7.66 -18.87
C ALA A 277 -25.69 8.84 -19.80
N PHE A 278 -24.40 9.15 -19.97
CA PHE A 278 -23.92 10.15 -20.94
C PHE A 278 -24.38 9.80 -22.36
N CYS A 279 -24.12 8.57 -22.84
CA CYS A 279 -24.51 8.15 -24.19
C CYS A 279 -26.01 8.25 -24.44
N LYS A 280 -26.85 7.87 -23.46
CA LYS A 280 -28.31 8.07 -23.50
C LYS A 280 -28.65 9.56 -23.60
N ARG A 281 -28.07 10.39 -22.72
CA ARG A 281 -28.40 11.82 -22.63
C ARG A 281 -27.97 12.62 -23.86
N ILE A 282 -26.79 12.33 -24.39
CA ILE A 282 -26.29 12.87 -25.66
C ILE A 282 -27.25 12.51 -26.81
N ALA A 283 -27.75 11.27 -26.87
CA ALA A 283 -28.71 10.87 -27.90
C ALA A 283 -30.06 11.61 -27.79
N GLU A 284 -30.60 11.81 -26.57
CA GLU A 284 -31.81 12.60 -26.32
C GLU A 284 -31.67 14.05 -26.78
N VAL A 285 -30.58 14.72 -26.39
CA VAL A 285 -30.32 16.12 -26.74
C VAL A 285 -30.07 16.26 -28.24
N ARG A 286 -29.33 15.32 -28.87
CA ARG A 286 -29.09 15.32 -30.32
C ARG A 286 -30.37 15.14 -31.12
N TYR A 287 -31.23 14.18 -30.74
CA TYR A 287 -32.55 14.00 -31.36
C TYR A 287 -33.41 15.26 -31.24
N THR A 288 -33.43 15.87 -30.05
CA THR A 288 -34.16 17.12 -29.79
C THR A 288 -33.66 18.27 -30.64
N LYS A 289 -32.33 18.46 -30.73
CA LYS A 289 -31.68 19.44 -31.59
C LYS A 289 -32.08 19.24 -33.07
N THR A 290 -31.92 18.03 -33.61
CA THR A 290 -32.26 17.78 -35.03
C THR A 290 -33.75 17.98 -35.33
N LYS A 291 -34.63 17.71 -34.36
CA LYS A 291 -36.06 18.05 -34.48
C LYS A 291 -36.29 19.56 -34.53
N LEU A 292 -35.64 20.34 -33.66
CA LEU A 292 -35.70 21.80 -33.67
C LEU A 292 -35.14 22.38 -34.98
N GLU A 293 -33.97 21.93 -35.43
CA GLU A 293 -33.34 22.34 -36.69
C GLU A 293 -34.25 22.12 -37.90
N ASN A 294 -35.05 21.05 -37.92
CA ASN A 294 -35.97 20.77 -39.02
C ASN A 294 -37.22 21.65 -38.98
N VAL A 295 -37.79 21.92 -37.79
CA VAL A 295 -38.89 22.91 -37.64
C VAL A 295 -38.41 24.33 -37.95
N HIS A 296 -37.16 24.64 -37.62
CA HIS A 296 -36.53 25.93 -37.93
C HIS A 296 -36.34 26.14 -39.44
N LYS A 297 -35.85 25.15 -40.18
CA LYS A 297 -35.75 25.21 -41.67
C LYS A 297 -37.11 25.52 -42.32
N GLU A 298 -38.18 24.88 -41.84
CA GLU A 298 -39.55 25.15 -42.32
C GLU A 298 -40.02 26.55 -41.92
N THR A 299 -39.74 27.00 -40.70
CA THR A 299 -40.05 28.38 -40.24
C THR A 299 -39.35 29.42 -41.10
N VAL A 300 -38.07 29.23 -41.42
CA VAL A 300 -37.29 30.09 -42.32
C VAL A 300 -37.84 30.05 -43.76
N HIS A 301 -38.29 28.90 -44.26
CA HIS A 301 -38.97 28.82 -45.56
C HIS A 301 -40.25 29.66 -45.59
N GLN A 302 -41.09 29.53 -44.57
CA GLN A 302 -42.35 30.29 -44.44
C GLN A 302 -42.11 31.80 -44.28
N VAL A 303 -41.07 32.23 -43.53
CA VAL A 303 -40.64 33.63 -43.45
C VAL A 303 -40.29 34.19 -44.83
N ASN A 304 -39.56 33.42 -45.65
CA ASN A 304 -39.17 33.85 -46.99
C ASN A 304 -40.38 33.97 -47.94
N GLU A 305 -41.26 32.97 -47.97
CA GLU A 305 -42.48 33.02 -48.81
C GLU A 305 -43.42 34.13 -48.38
N LEU A 306 -43.65 34.31 -47.07
CA LEU A 306 -44.52 35.37 -46.58
C LEU A 306 -43.93 36.77 -46.80
N THR A 307 -42.61 36.92 -46.76
CA THR A 307 -41.93 38.17 -47.16
C THR A 307 -42.18 38.49 -48.64
N ARG A 308 -42.03 37.49 -49.53
CA ARG A 308 -42.36 37.62 -50.96
C ARG A 308 -43.83 37.99 -51.18
N THR A 309 -44.74 37.40 -50.41
CA THR A 309 -46.17 37.70 -50.44
C THR A 309 -46.47 39.13 -49.99
N VAL A 310 -45.84 39.62 -48.92
CA VAL A 310 -45.96 41.02 -48.45
C VAL A 310 -45.54 41.99 -49.56
N THR A 311 -44.36 41.82 -50.16
CA THR A 311 -43.89 42.68 -51.27
C THR A 311 -44.79 42.60 -52.50
N LYS A 312 -45.38 41.42 -52.79
CA LYS A 312 -46.36 41.29 -53.88
C LYS A 312 -47.65 42.05 -53.58
N LEU A 313 -48.19 41.95 -52.36
CA LEU A 313 -49.38 42.69 -51.94
C LEU A 313 -49.15 44.20 -52.00
N GLU A 314 -48.02 44.70 -51.49
CA GLU A 314 -47.62 46.11 -51.57
C GLU A 314 -47.59 46.63 -53.01
N LYS A 315 -47.05 45.84 -53.96
CA LYS A 315 -47.05 46.18 -55.38
C LYS A 315 -48.46 46.20 -55.99
N GLU A 316 -49.28 45.19 -55.70
CA GLU A 316 -50.67 45.11 -56.20
C GLU A 316 -51.53 46.26 -55.65
N ILE A 317 -51.33 46.68 -54.40
CA ILE A 317 -52.01 47.84 -53.82
C ILE A 317 -51.62 49.11 -54.58
N ALA A 318 -50.32 49.41 -54.71
CA ALA A 318 -49.84 50.61 -55.41
C ALA A 318 -50.31 50.67 -56.88
N GLU A 319 -50.39 49.53 -57.56
CA GLU A 319 -50.94 49.46 -58.93
C GLU A 319 -52.45 49.79 -58.95
N LYS A 320 -53.22 49.25 -58.00
CA LYS A 320 -54.68 49.46 -57.89
C LYS A 320 -55.01 50.88 -57.40
N GLU A 321 -54.18 51.48 -56.56
CA GLU A 321 -54.23 52.91 -56.24
C GLU A 321 -53.99 53.79 -57.49
N GLY A 322 -53.08 53.40 -58.38
CA GLY A 322 -52.90 54.04 -59.68
C GLY A 322 -54.18 54.03 -60.54
N TYR A 323 -54.91 52.91 -60.56
CA TYR A 323 -56.23 52.83 -61.21
C TYR A 323 -57.30 53.67 -60.50
N VAL A 324 -57.29 53.74 -59.15
CA VAL A 324 -58.19 54.63 -58.37
C VAL A 324 -57.95 56.10 -58.74
N ALA A 325 -56.69 56.53 -58.78
CA ALA A 325 -56.31 57.88 -59.18
C ALA A 325 -56.72 58.20 -60.62
N LEU A 326 -56.51 57.27 -61.56
CA LEU A 326 -56.95 57.39 -62.96
C LEU A 326 -58.47 57.57 -63.06
N ALA A 327 -59.26 56.78 -62.34
CA ALA A 327 -60.72 56.91 -62.30
C ALA A 327 -61.15 58.26 -61.68
N GLN A 328 -60.51 58.70 -60.59
CA GLN A 328 -60.79 59.99 -59.95
C GLN A 328 -60.46 61.18 -60.87
N VAL A 329 -59.31 61.20 -61.54
CA VAL A 329 -58.93 62.25 -62.49
C VAL A 329 -59.88 62.28 -63.69
N ARG A 330 -60.28 61.11 -64.22
CA ARG A 330 -61.31 61.01 -65.27
C ARG A 330 -62.65 61.60 -64.82
N MET A 331 -63.07 61.38 -63.57
CA MET A 331 -64.30 61.98 -63.03
C MET A 331 -64.15 63.49 -62.79
N ALA A 332 -63.02 63.96 -62.26
CA ALA A 332 -62.75 65.38 -62.02
C ALA A 332 -62.75 66.19 -63.32
N ASN A 333 -62.02 65.73 -64.34
CA ASN A 333 -62.00 66.38 -65.65
C ASN A 333 -63.41 66.46 -66.28
N ARG A 334 -64.26 65.44 -66.08
CA ARG A 334 -65.65 65.43 -66.55
C ARG A 334 -66.60 66.31 -65.72
N ALA A 335 -66.18 66.79 -64.54
CA ALA A 335 -66.94 67.72 -63.71
C ALA A 335 -66.77 69.20 -64.13
N HIS A 336 -65.80 69.50 -65.00
CA HIS A 336 -65.60 70.85 -65.57
C HIS A 336 -66.39 71.08 -66.88
N ARG A 337 -67.29 70.16 -67.27
CA ARG A 337 -68.13 70.32 -68.46
C ARG A 337 -69.16 71.45 -68.28
N PRO A 338 -69.34 72.36 -69.25
CA PRO A 338 -70.22 73.51 -69.10
C PRO A 338 -71.69 73.18 -69.40
N GLY A 339 -72.60 73.83 -68.67
CA GLY A 339 -74.05 73.80 -68.97
C GLY A 339 -74.65 72.39 -69.01
N ILE A 340 -75.38 72.08 -70.08
CA ILE A 340 -76.10 70.80 -70.24
C ILE A 340 -75.16 69.59 -70.38
N GLU A 341 -73.90 69.80 -70.77
CA GLU A 341 -72.88 68.74 -70.88
C GLU A 341 -72.42 68.21 -69.51
N LEU A 342 -72.80 68.85 -68.40
CA LEU A 342 -72.57 68.38 -67.03
C LEU A 342 -73.57 67.26 -66.63
N CYS A 343 -73.84 66.34 -67.55
CA CYS A 343 -74.86 65.29 -67.40
C CYS A 343 -74.32 64.03 -66.70
N LYS A 344 -75.22 63.29 -66.03
CA LYS A 344 -74.93 61.99 -65.39
C LYS A 344 -75.04 60.84 -66.40
N ASP A 345 -74.24 60.93 -67.45
CA ASP A 345 -74.17 59.98 -68.56
C ASP A 345 -73.68 58.58 -68.15
N ASN A 346 -73.72 57.64 -69.11
CA ASN A 346 -73.26 56.26 -68.91
C ASN A 346 -71.80 56.16 -68.48
N VAL A 347 -70.93 57.07 -68.92
CA VAL A 347 -69.50 57.08 -68.54
C VAL A 347 -69.33 57.53 -67.08
N TYR A 348 -70.10 58.52 -66.62
CA TYR A 348 -70.16 58.88 -65.19
C TYR A 348 -70.60 57.68 -64.33
N ASN A 349 -71.65 56.96 -64.76
CA ASN A 349 -72.17 55.81 -64.03
C ASN A 349 -71.17 54.63 -64.02
N SER A 350 -70.45 54.39 -65.13
CA SER A 350 -69.38 53.39 -65.18
C SER A 350 -68.17 53.77 -64.32
N LEU A 351 -67.63 54.99 -64.44
CA LEU A 351 -66.51 55.47 -63.62
C LEU A 351 -66.84 55.42 -62.12
N LYS A 352 -68.09 55.73 -61.73
CA LYS A 352 -68.53 55.64 -60.34
C LYS A 352 -68.58 54.18 -59.83
N LYS A 353 -68.94 53.22 -60.67
CA LYS A 353 -68.91 51.77 -60.34
C LYS A 353 -67.46 51.26 -60.28
N GLU A 354 -66.64 51.63 -61.26
CA GLU A 354 -65.20 51.31 -61.33
C GLU A 354 -64.48 51.80 -60.06
N LEU A 355 -64.66 53.07 -59.68
CA LEU A 355 -64.07 53.66 -58.47
C LEU A 355 -64.54 52.97 -57.18
N ALA A 356 -65.79 52.50 -57.10
CA ALA A 356 -66.29 51.76 -55.95
C ALA A 356 -65.65 50.36 -55.86
N ALA A 357 -65.63 49.61 -56.96
CA ALA A 357 -65.04 48.28 -57.03
C ALA A 357 -63.52 48.28 -56.80
N LEU A 358 -62.81 49.28 -57.33
CA LEU A 358 -61.37 49.47 -57.09
C LEU A 358 -61.09 49.74 -55.60
N ARG A 359 -61.86 50.61 -54.94
CA ARG A 359 -61.73 50.88 -53.50
C ARG A 359 -62.01 49.65 -52.64
N GLU A 360 -63.02 48.86 -52.99
CA GLU A 360 -63.30 47.57 -52.33
C GLU A 360 -62.14 46.56 -52.54
N THR A 361 -61.52 46.56 -53.72
CA THR A 361 -60.37 45.71 -54.05
C THR A 361 -59.12 46.12 -53.27
N VAL A 362 -58.80 47.42 -53.21
CA VAL A 362 -57.70 47.96 -52.40
C VAL A 362 -57.90 47.61 -50.93
N ALA A 363 -59.08 47.87 -50.35
CA ALA A 363 -59.37 47.55 -48.95
C ALA A 363 -59.22 46.05 -48.61
N LYS A 364 -59.54 45.14 -49.55
CA LYS A 364 -59.30 43.68 -49.40
C LYS A 364 -57.80 43.33 -49.43
N LEU A 365 -57.03 43.98 -50.30
CA LEU A 365 -55.58 43.79 -50.37
C LEU A 365 -54.88 44.36 -49.12
N ASP A 366 -55.26 45.54 -48.66
CA ASP A 366 -54.75 46.17 -47.42
C ASP A 366 -55.00 45.27 -46.21
N HIS A 367 -56.22 44.71 -46.08
CA HIS A 367 -56.55 43.81 -44.98
C HIS A 367 -55.65 42.56 -44.98
N MET A 368 -55.43 41.97 -46.16
CA MET A 368 -54.52 40.83 -46.34
C MET A 368 -53.05 41.22 -46.09
N LEU A 369 -52.63 42.42 -46.44
CA LEU A 369 -51.29 42.95 -46.17
C LEU A 369 -51.05 43.14 -44.67
N VAL A 370 -52.02 43.70 -43.93
CA VAL A 370 -51.97 43.84 -42.46
C VAL A 370 -51.88 42.45 -41.80
N GLN A 371 -52.72 41.50 -42.21
CA GLN A 371 -52.66 40.12 -41.70
C GLN A 371 -51.30 39.46 -42.01
N SER A 372 -50.80 39.59 -43.24
CA SER A 372 -49.53 39.01 -43.68
C SER A 372 -48.33 39.59 -42.91
N ARG A 373 -48.30 40.92 -42.70
CA ARG A 373 -47.27 41.58 -41.89
C ARG A 373 -47.32 41.17 -40.42
N ALA A 374 -48.52 40.95 -39.85
CA ALA A 374 -48.67 40.47 -38.49
C ALA A 374 -48.15 39.03 -38.32
N THR A 375 -48.52 38.11 -39.21
CA THR A 375 -48.01 36.73 -39.23
C THR A 375 -46.50 36.68 -39.45
N LEU A 376 -45.95 37.52 -40.35
CA LEU A 376 -44.51 37.60 -40.59
C LEU A 376 -43.73 38.01 -39.34
N ARG A 377 -44.24 39.00 -38.58
CA ARG A 377 -43.64 39.39 -37.30
C ARG A 377 -43.67 38.26 -36.27
N TYR A 378 -44.74 37.47 -36.22
CA TYR A 378 -44.83 36.31 -35.33
C TYR A 378 -43.84 35.21 -35.72
N LEU A 379 -43.72 34.89 -37.02
CA LEU A 379 -42.76 33.90 -37.52
C LEU A 379 -41.31 34.34 -37.28
N LEU A 380 -40.97 35.62 -37.49
CA LEU A 380 -39.64 36.16 -37.20
C LEU A 380 -39.27 36.05 -35.72
N ASN A 381 -40.19 36.39 -34.80
CA ASN A 381 -39.97 36.16 -33.37
C ASN A 381 -39.77 34.68 -33.05
N THR A 382 -40.58 33.80 -33.67
CA THR A 382 -40.51 32.34 -33.47
C THR A 382 -39.19 31.78 -33.98
N GLN A 383 -38.66 32.30 -35.10
CA GLN A 383 -37.37 31.92 -35.67
C GLN A 383 -36.23 32.20 -34.68
N VAL A 384 -36.17 33.40 -34.08
CA VAL A 384 -35.13 33.76 -33.11
C VAL A 384 -35.18 32.84 -31.88
N MET A 385 -36.37 32.56 -31.34
CA MET A 385 -36.53 31.63 -30.21
C MET A 385 -36.07 30.20 -30.54
N GLN A 386 -36.24 29.75 -31.80
CA GLN A 386 -35.71 28.46 -32.25
C GLN A 386 -34.19 28.47 -32.38
N GLU A 387 -33.60 29.56 -32.88
CA GLU A 387 -32.14 29.74 -32.95
C GLU A 387 -31.52 29.72 -31.55
N GLU A 388 -32.13 30.40 -30.57
CA GLU A 388 -31.73 30.36 -29.15
C GLU A 388 -31.78 28.94 -28.58
N GLU A 389 -32.89 28.21 -28.74
CA GLU A 389 -33.01 26.82 -28.27
C GLU A 389 -32.02 25.85 -28.96
N ILE A 390 -31.78 26.01 -30.27
CA ILE A 390 -30.77 25.22 -31.01
C ILE A 390 -29.36 25.51 -30.48
N ASN A 391 -29.05 26.77 -30.14
CA ASN A 391 -27.79 27.14 -29.52
C ASN A 391 -27.63 26.54 -28.11
N LEU A 392 -28.69 26.54 -27.29
CA LEU A 392 -28.70 25.85 -25.99
C LEU A 392 -28.39 24.34 -26.15
N LYS A 393 -29.09 23.63 -27.05
CA LYS A 393 -28.83 22.19 -27.24
C LYS A 393 -27.42 21.93 -27.80
N THR A 394 -26.87 22.88 -28.55
CA THR A 394 -25.49 22.81 -29.08
C THR A 394 -24.45 22.98 -27.97
N ASN A 395 -24.67 23.90 -27.02
CA ASN A 395 -23.85 24.03 -25.82
C ASN A 395 -23.89 22.75 -24.97
N SER A 396 -25.09 22.23 -24.69
CA SER A 396 -25.30 21.02 -23.91
C SER A 396 -24.65 19.77 -24.52
N LEU A 397 -24.65 19.65 -25.85
CA LEU A 397 -23.93 18.60 -26.59
C LEU A 397 -22.42 18.80 -26.50
N LYS A 398 -21.89 20.02 -26.69
CA LYS A 398 -20.45 20.28 -26.55
C LYS A 398 -19.95 19.84 -25.16
N ILE A 399 -20.69 20.21 -24.11
CA ILE A 399 -20.33 19.87 -22.72
C ILE A 399 -20.29 18.36 -22.48
N ASP A 400 -21.33 17.60 -22.88
CA ASP A 400 -21.35 16.15 -22.64
C ASP A 400 -20.46 15.38 -23.63
N GLU A 401 -20.64 15.60 -24.94
CA GLU A 401 -20.06 14.79 -26.01
C GLU A 401 -18.58 15.12 -26.28
N VAL A 402 -18.16 16.38 -26.12
CA VAL A 402 -16.78 16.81 -26.42
C VAL A 402 -15.99 17.06 -25.14
N ASP A 403 -16.49 17.91 -24.23
CA ASP A 403 -15.70 18.32 -23.06
C ASP A 403 -15.65 17.21 -21.99
N CYS A 404 -16.77 16.55 -21.68
CA CYS A 404 -16.82 15.48 -20.67
C CYS A 404 -16.34 14.12 -21.21
N MET A 405 -16.93 13.60 -22.28
CA MET A 405 -16.63 12.22 -22.72
C MET A 405 -15.16 12.04 -23.13
N THR A 406 -14.52 13.02 -23.79
CA THR A 406 -13.08 12.95 -24.12
C THR A 406 -12.18 12.90 -22.87
N LEU A 407 -12.55 13.54 -21.75
CA LEU A 407 -11.82 13.36 -20.49
C LEU A 407 -12.01 11.93 -19.95
N ARG A 408 -13.22 11.38 -20.08
CA ARG A 408 -13.58 10.05 -19.56
C ARG A 408 -12.97 8.89 -20.35
N GLU A 409 -12.54 9.08 -21.60
CA GLU A 409 -11.75 8.10 -22.36
C GLU A 409 -10.42 7.74 -21.67
N SER A 410 -9.88 8.61 -20.80
CA SER A 410 -8.66 8.32 -20.03
C SER A 410 -8.87 7.47 -18.76
N LEU A 411 -10.12 7.12 -18.41
CA LEU A 411 -10.47 6.30 -17.24
C LEU A 411 -10.26 4.80 -17.50
N ASN A 412 -9.00 4.35 -17.61
CA ASN A 412 -8.66 2.96 -17.86
C ASN A 412 -8.22 2.20 -16.58
N PHE A 413 -9.17 1.53 -15.92
CA PHE A 413 -8.93 0.72 -14.71
C PHE A 413 -8.73 -0.77 -15.04
N GLN A 414 -7.72 -1.12 -15.86
CA GLN A 414 -7.53 -2.52 -16.28
C GLN A 414 -7.07 -3.45 -15.15
N ASN A 415 -6.08 -3.06 -14.32
CA ASN A 415 -5.69 -3.77 -13.09
C ASN A 415 -5.09 -2.79 -12.06
N PHE A 416 -5.23 -3.12 -10.77
CA PHE A 416 -4.40 -2.64 -9.66
C PHE A 416 -3.47 -3.78 -9.20
#